data_AF-A0A7Y0L0I4-F1
#
_entry.id   AF-A0A7Y0L0I4-F1
#
_cell.length_a   1.000
_cell.length_b   1.000
_cell.length_c   1.000
_cell.angle_alpha   90.00
_cell.angle_beta   90.00
_cell.angle_gamma   90.00
#
_symmetry.space_group_name_H-M   'P 1'
#
loop_
_entity.id
_entity.type
_entity.pdbx_description
1 polymer ?
#
loop_
_entity_poly.entity_id
_entity_poly.type
_entity_poly.pdbx_seq_one_letter_code
_entity_poly.pdbx_strand_id
1 'polypeptide(L)'
;MASQAVMNPWREALDQALDELAQAEHSFEWADPDFCDYYIYRIQAAKEKVALILRQARVAYGIQRPAMLTGTAERRAISASPEDASSSGA
;
A
#
# COMPACT_ATOMS: atom_id res chain seq x y z
N MET A 1 36.30 9.74 -19.67
CA MET A 1 34.92 9.99 -20.12
C MET A 1 33.99 9.51 -19.02
N ALA A 2 33.47 10.44 -18.21
CA ALA A 2 32.54 10.10 -17.15
C ALA A 2 31.21 9.70 -17.79
N SER A 3 30.76 8.48 -17.54
CA SER A 3 29.40 8.06 -17.85
C SER A 3 28.47 8.99 -17.07
N GLN A 4 27.75 9.89 -17.75
CA GLN A 4 26.67 10.62 -17.12
C GLN A 4 25.69 9.55 -16.65
N ALA A 5 25.72 9.26 -15.34
CA ALA A 5 24.70 8.45 -14.72
C ALA A 5 23.38 9.13 -15.05
N VAL A 6 22.57 8.50 -15.90
CA VAL A 6 21.23 8.95 -16.21
C VAL A 6 20.47 8.88 -14.89
N MET A 7 20.48 9.98 -14.13
CA MET A 7 19.78 10.06 -12.86
C MET A 7 18.30 9.95 -13.20
N ASN A 8 17.71 8.85 -12.76
CA ASN A 8 16.29 8.62 -12.91
C ASN A 8 15.56 9.77 -12.19
N PRO A 9 14.70 10.54 -12.89
CA PRO A 9 14.17 11.80 -12.37
C PRO A 9 13.28 11.64 -11.13
N TRP A 10 12.85 10.40 -10.82
CA TRP A 10 12.06 10.05 -9.64
C TRP A 10 12.90 9.50 -8.48
N ARG A 11 14.19 9.23 -8.68
CA ARG A 11 15.03 8.52 -7.70
C ARG A 11 15.26 9.36 -6.45
N GLU A 12 15.60 10.63 -6.62
CA GLU A 12 15.80 11.56 -5.51
C GLU A 12 14.52 11.73 -4.68
N ALA A 13 13.38 11.88 -5.35
CA ALA A 13 12.09 11.96 -4.66
C ALA A 13 11.76 10.67 -3.90
N LEU A 14 12.11 9.50 -4.45
CA LEU A 14 11.93 8.21 -3.79
C LEU A 14 12.81 8.10 -2.54
N ASP A 15 14.10 8.45 -2.65
CA ASP A 15 15.03 8.38 -1.54
C ASP A 15 14.56 9.32 -0.40
N GLN A 16 14.13 10.54 -0.71
CA GLN A 16 13.52 11.46 0.28
C GLN A 16 12.25 10.89 0.94
N ALA A 17 11.37 10.22 0.17
CA ALA A 17 10.15 9.63 0.72
C ALA A 17 10.46 8.42 1.63
N LEU A 18 11.53 7.68 1.35
CA LEU A 18 12.01 6.59 2.21
C LEU A 18 12.61 7.14 3.51
N ASP A 19 13.36 8.24 3.44
CA ASP A 19 13.90 8.92 4.63
C ASP A 19 12.76 9.45 5.53
N GLU A 20 11.72 10.05 4.94
CA GLU A 20 10.53 10.49 5.69
C GLU A 20 9.81 9.32 6.37
N LEU A 21 9.71 8.16 5.70
CA LEU A 21 9.13 6.96 6.29
C LEU A 21 9.97 6.46 7.47
N ALA A 22 11.28 6.35 7.30
CA ALA A 22 12.20 5.94 8.35
C ALA A 22 12.13 6.88 9.55
N GLN A 23 12.05 8.19 9.31
CA GLN A 23 11.90 9.18 10.38
C GLN A 23 10.54 9.05 11.10
N ALA A 24 9.46 8.78 10.37
CA ALA A 24 8.14 8.57 10.97
C ALA A 24 8.09 7.31 11.83
N GLU A 25 8.70 6.21 11.36
CA GLU A 25 8.82 4.95 12.10
C GLU A 25 9.67 5.15 13.36
N HIS A 26 10.83 5.80 13.25
CA HIS A 26 11.66 6.12 14.42
C HIS A 26 10.93 7.03 15.42
N SER A 27 10.16 8.01 14.93
CA SER A 27 9.38 8.89 15.82
C SER A 27 8.27 8.15 16.58
N PHE A 28 7.74 7.07 16.00
CA PHE A 28 6.72 6.24 16.65
C PHE A 28 7.29 5.41 17.81
N GLU A 29 8.56 4.98 17.73
CA GLU A 29 9.23 4.24 18.81
C GLU A 29 9.27 5.02 20.13
N TRP A 30 9.32 6.35 20.03
CA TRP A 30 9.39 7.27 21.17
C TRP A 30 8.11 8.07 21.35
N ALA A 31 7.03 7.68 20.68
CA ALA A 31 5.76 8.38 20.74
C ALA A 31 5.14 8.25 22.13
N ASP A 32 4.58 9.36 22.59
CA ASP A 32 3.68 9.36 23.74
C ASP A 32 2.41 8.53 23.38
N PRO A 33 1.96 7.62 24.27
CA PRO A 33 0.77 6.78 24.04
C PRO A 33 -0.47 7.54 23.57
N ASP A 34 -0.67 8.77 24.05
CA ASP A 34 -1.84 9.59 23.71
C ASP A 34 -1.83 10.07 22.26
N PHE A 35 -0.66 9.98 21.59
CA PHE A 35 -0.45 10.43 20.22
C PHE A 35 -0.13 9.29 19.25
N CYS A 36 -0.22 8.02 19.68
CA CYS A 36 0.05 6.85 18.83
C CYS A 36 -0.68 6.91 17.48
N ASP A 37 -1.97 7.26 17.49
CA ASP A 37 -2.79 7.37 16.27
C ASP A 37 -2.21 8.39 15.29
N TYR A 38 -1.77 9.55 15.78
CA TYR A 38 -1.14 10.59 14.96
C TYR A 38 0.11 10.06 14.25
N TYR A 39 0.98 9.35 14.97
CA TYR A 39 2.19 8.78 14.38
C TYR A 39 1.89 7.63 13.41
N ILE A 40 0.86 6.81 13.69
CA ILE A 40 0.37 5.79 12.75
C ILE A 40 -0.09 6.44 11.44
N TYR A 41 -0.86 7.54 11.51
CA TYR A 41 -1.28 8.28 10.31
C TYR A 41 -0.08 8.82 9.53
N ARG A 42 0.96 9.33 10.21
CA ARG A 42 2.18 9.81 9.55
C ARG A 42 2.91 8.68 8.81
N ILE A 43 3.03 7.50 9.43
CA ILE A 43 3.64 6.33 8.79
C ILE A 43 2.83 5.92 7.54
N GLN A 44 1.50 5.88 7.64
CA GLN A 44 0.64 5.58 6.49
C GLN A 44 0.81 6.59 5.35
N ALA A 45 0.80 7.89 5.66
CA ALA A 45 1.00 8.93 4.66
C ALA A 45 2.36 8.81 3.95
N ALA A 46 3.43 8.51 4.69
CA ALA A 46 4.76 8.28 4.10
C ALA A 46 4.79 7.04 3.19
N LYS A 47 4.15 5.93 3.60
CA LYS A 47 4.01 4.72 2.77
C LYS A 47 3.25 5.00 1.48
N GLU A 48 2.17 5.78 1.54
CA GLU A 48 1.40 6.16 0.36
C GLU A 48 2.21 7.05 -0.60
N LYS A 49 3.01 7.98 -0.07
CA LYS A 49 3.92 8.83 -0.85
C LYS A 49 4.94 7.99 -1.62
N VAL A 50 5.58 7.02 -0.97
CA VAL A 50 6.51 6.07 -1.63
C VAL A 50 5.79 5.33 -2.76
N ALA A 51 4.60 4.79 -2.50
CA ALA A 51 3.82 4.06 -3.50
C ALA A 51 3.39 4.95 -4.68
N LEU A 52 3.09 6.23 -4.45
CA LEU A 52 2.76 7.20 -5.50
C LEU A 52 3.96 7.43 -6.43
N ILE A 53 5.14 7.68 -5.86
CA ILE A 53 6.37 7.94 -6.63
C ILE A 53 6.72 6.73 -7.50
N LEU A 54 6.63 5.52 -6.95
CA LEU A 54 6.87 4.30 -7.72
C LEU A 54 5.85 4.11 -8.86
N ARG A 55 4.58 4.48 -8.64
CA ARG A 55 3.56 4.48 -9.71
C ARG A 55 3.90 5.47 -10.81
N GLN A 56 4.34 6.68 -10.46
CA GLN A 56 4.76 7.70 -11.44
C GLN A 56 6.03 7.26 -12.20
N ALA A 57 7.01 6.69 -11.50
CA ALA A 57 8.21 6.12 -12.11
C ALA A 57 7.86 5.05 -13.13
N ARG A 58 6.95 4.13 -12.78
CA ARG A 58 6.46 3.08 -13.68
C ARG A 58 5.82 3.65 -14.96
N VAL A 59 5.02 4.71 -14.83
CA VAL A 59 4.42 5.41 -15.98
C VAL A 59 5.49 6.06 -16.86
N ALA A 60 6.51 6.69 -16.25
CA ALA A 60 7.61 7.34 -16.96
C ALA A 60 8.46 6.36 -17.80
N TYR A 61 8.59 5.10 -17.37
CA TYR A 61 9.25 4.04 -18.17
C TYR A 61 8.35 3.41 -19.24
N GLY A 62 7.14 3.93 -19.45
CA GLY A 62 6.20 3.36 -20.41
C GLY A 62 5.64 1.99 -20.01
N ILE A 63 5.84 1.56 -18.75
CA ILE A 63 5.29 0.30 -18.22
C ILE A 63 3.82 0.55 -17.81
N GLN A 64 2.98 0.86 -18.79
CA GLN A 64 1.55 1.09 -18.58
C GLN A 64 0.83 -0.25 -18.41
N ARG A 65 0.61 -0.63 -17.13
CA ARG A 65 -0.19 -1.77 -16.62
C ARG A 65 0.30 -3.19 -16.99
N PRO A 66 0.37 -4.14 -16.04
CA PRO A 66 -0.09 -5.49 -16.34
C PRO A 66 -1.58 -5.39 -16.70
N ALA A 67 -1.99 -6.11 -17.75
CA ALA A 67 -3.39 -6.37 -18.02
C ALA A 67 -4.13 -6.66 -16.71
N MET A 68 -5.32 -6.08 -16.59
CA MET A 68 -6.22 -6.17 -15.46
C MET A 68 -5.96 -7.36 -14.52
N LEU A 69 -5.90 -7.09 -13.22
CA LEU A 69 -6.58 -7.98 -12.27
C LEU A 69 -8.07 -7.91 -12.65
N THR A 70 -8.46 -8.60 -13.74
CA THR A 70 -9.84 -8.90 -14.06
C THR A 70 -10.36 -9.63 -12.85
N GLY A 71 -11.29 -8.97 -12.15
CA GLY A 71 -11.85 -9.46 -10.92
C GLY A 71 -12.39 -10.87 -11.09
N THR A 72 -11.94 -11.75 -10.21
CA THR A 72 -12.76 -12.79 -9.63
C THR A 72 -12.80 -12.58 -8.11
N ALA A 73 -13.05 -11.34 -7.69
CA ALA A 73 -13.89 -11.13 -6.51
C ALA A 73 -15.33 -11.38 -6.96
N GLU A 74 -15.64 -12.64 -7.26
CA GLU A 74 -16.99 -13.06 -7.58
C GLU A 74 -17.77 -13.04 -6.27
N ARG A 75 -18.49 -11.94 -6.07
CA ARG A 75 -19.67 -11.90 -5.21
C ARG A 75 -20.62 -13.03 -5.66
N ARG A 76 -20.55 -14.18 -5.00
CA ARG A 76 -21.76 -14.91 -4.59
C ARG A 76 -21.98 -14.54 -3.12
N ALA A 77 -22.70 -13.47 -2.83
CA ALA A 77 -24.16 -13.51 -2.74
C ALA A 77 -24.62 -14.74 -1.93
N ILE A 78 -24.60 -14.58 -0.61
CA ILE A 78 -25.70 -14.88 0.31
C ILE A 78 -26.60 -16.03 -0.16
N SER A 79 -26.33 -17.22 0.36
CA SER A 79 -27.35 -18.25 0.60
C SER A 79 -27.09 -18.84 1.98
N ALA A 80 -27.47 -18.08 3.00
CA ALA A 80 -27.89 -18.69 4.24
C ALA A 80 -29.19 -19.44 3.94
N SER A 81 -29.13 -20.77 3.85
CA SER A 81 -30.30 -21.62 4.05
C SER A 81 -30.20 -22.20 5.45
N PRO A 82 -31.03 -21.78 6.41
CA PRO A 82 -31.05 -22.31 7.75
C PRO A 82 -32.14 -23.39 7.87
N GLU A 83 -32.05 -24.53 7.17
CA GLU A 83 -33.12 -25.55 7.24
C GLU A 83 -32.66 -27.02 7.21
N ASP A 84 -31.45 -27.33 7.67
CA ASP A 84 -31.08 -28.75 7.95
C ASP A 84 -30.68 -28.97 9.42
N ALA A 85 -31.21 -28.15 10.33
CA ALA A 85 -31.21 -28.44 11.75
C ALA A 85 -32.63 -28.87 12.18
N SER A 86 -32.81 -30.17 12.34
CA SER A 86 -33.95 -30.86 12.99
C SER A 86 -35.10 -31.29 12.07
N SER A 87 -35.14 -32.57 11.71
CA SER A 87 -36.27 -33.47 12.03
C SER A 87 -36.10 -34.82 11.31
N SER A 88 -35.76 -35.87 12.05
CA SER A 88 -36.34 -37.19 11.83
C SER A 88 -36.19 -38.01 13.10
N GLY A 89 -37.12 -37.76 14.03
CA GLY A 89 -37.55 -38.77 14.98
C GLY A 89 -38.70 -39.55 14.37
N ALA A 90 -38.52 -40.87 14.28
CA ALA A 90 -39.56 -41.89 14.32
C ALA A 90 -38.91 -43.18 14.79
#